data_AF-A0A1X2GXF2-F1
#
_entry.id   AF-A0A1X2GXF2-F1
#
_cell.length_a   1.000
_cell.length_b   1.000
_cell.length_c   1.000
_cell.angle_alpha   90.00
_cell.angle_beta   90.00
_cell.angle_gamma   90.00
#
_symmetry.space_group_name_H-M   'P 1'
#
loop_
_entity.id
_entity.type
_entity.pdbx_description
1 polymer ?
#
loop_
_entity_poly.entity_id
_entity_poly.type
_entity_poly.pdbx_seq_one_letter_code
_entity_poly.pdbx_strand_id
1 'polypeptide(L)' 'RYACKVCRKAFNRPSSLRLHMTTHTGEKPYSCIWPGCNRSFSVPSNARRHQRRHMT' A
#
# COMPACT_ATOMS: atom_id res chain seq x y z
N ARG A 1 13.85 15.82 -1.49
CA ARG A 1 12.55 15.86 -2.21
C ARG A 1 12.51 14.70 -3.18
N TYR A 2 11.51 13.82 -3.11
CA TYR A 2 11.39 12.64 -3.96
C TYR A 2 10.21 12.82 -4.90
N ALA A 3 10.45 12.89 -6.21
CA ALA A 3 9.41 13.18 -7.19
C ALA A 3 8.94 11.92 -7.93
N CYS A 4 7.64 11.81 -8.13
CA CYS A 4 7.05 10.80 -8.99
C CYS A 4 7.43 11.09 -10.45
N LYS A 5 7.95 10.07 -11.15
CA LYS A 5 8.31 10.21 -12.57
C LYS A 5 7.09 10.29 -13.49
N VAL A 6 5.95 9.75 -13.06
CA VAL A 6 4.71 9.70 -13.85
C VAL A 6 3.90 10.99 -13.72
N CYS A 7 3.56 11.41 -12.49
CA CYS A 7 2.68 12.55 -12.25
C CYS A 7 3.38 13.78 -11.66
N ARG A 8 4.72 13.77 -11.52
CA ARG A 8 5.55 14.86 -10.96
C ARG A 8 5.22 15.28 -9.52
N LYS A 9 4.32 14.57 -8.82
CA LYS A 9 4.03 14.80 -7.40
C LYS A 9 5.27 14.58 -6.55
N ALA A 10 5.51 15.50 -5.60
CA ALA A 10 6.67 15.46 -4.72
C ALA A 10 6.33 14.94 -3.33
N PHE A 11 7.26 14.18 -2.76
CA PHE A 11 7.18 13.58 -1.43
C PHE A 11 8.40 13.98 -0.60
N ASN A 12 8.21 14.03 0.72
CA ASN A 12 9.27 14.33 1.69
C ASN A 12 10.15 13.10 2.00
N ARG A 13 9.64 11.88 1.75
CA ARG A 13 10.32 10.61 2.05
C ARG A 13 10.33 9.67 0.84
N PRO A 14 11.38 8.85 0.67
CA PRO A 14 11.47 7.90 -0.43
C PRO A 14 10.45 6.76 -0.28
N SER A 15 10.16 6.35 0.95
CA SER A 15 9.12 5.35 1.24
C SER A 15 7.73 5.81 0.82
N SER A 16 7.40 7.08 1.02
CA SER A 16 6.15 7.68 0.54
C SER A 16 6.06 7.72 -0.98
N LEU A 17 7.16 8.01 -1.67
CA LEU A 17 7.21 7.92 -3.14
C LEU A 17 7.02 6.47 -3.60
N ARG A 18 7.74 5.51 -3.00
CA ARG A 18 7.62 4.09 -3.35
C ARG A 18 6.21 3.57 -3.17
N LEU A 19 5.57 3.92 -2.05
CA LEU A 19 4.18 3.60 -1.80
C LEU A 19 3.26 4.27 -2.81
N HIS A 20 3.51 5.52 -3.16
CA HIS A 20 2.72 6.20 -4.19
C HIS A 20 2.81 5.51 -5.55
N MET A 21 3.95 4.92 -5.92
CA MET A 21 4.07 4.22 -7.21
C MET A 21 3.06 3.08 -7.38
N THR A 22 2.59 2.45 -6.29
CA THR A 22 1.56 1.41 -6.37
C THR A 22 0.22 1.95 -6.90
N THR A 23 -0.04 3.26 -6.83
CA THR A 23 -1.24 3.86 -7.42
C THR A 23 -1.16 3.94 -8.94
N HIS A 24 0.05 3.87 -9.50
CA HIS A 24 0.26 3.83 -10.95
C HIS A 24 0.34 2.40 -11.47
N THR A 25 1.01 1.50 -10.75
CA THR A 25 1.14 0.09 -11.16
C THR A 25 -0.10 -0.75 -10.83
N GLY A 26 -0.95 -0.28 -9.91
CA GLY A 26 -2.09 -1.04 -9.41
C GLY A 26 -1.70 -2.18 -8.47
N GLU A 27 -0.41 -2.34 -8.15
CA GLU A 27 0.08 -3.40 -7.29
C GLU A 27 -0.48 -3.28 -5.86
N LYS A 28 -0.76 -4.45 -5.28
CA LYS A 28 -1.26 -4.60 -3.92
C LYS A 28 -0.41 -5.63 -3.18
N PRO A 29 0.85 -5.30 -2.84
CA PRO A 29 1.78 -6.27 -2.28
C PRO A 29 1.41 -6.74 -0.86
N TYR A 30 0.49 -6.05 -0.18
CA TYR A 30 0.10 -6.38 1.19
C TYR A 30 -1.20 -7.20 1.20
N SER A 31 -1.06 -8.52 1.09
CA SER A 31 -2.19 -9.45 1.17
C SER A 31 -2.59 -9.75 2.62
N CYS A 32 -3.88 -10.03 2.83
CA CYS A 32 -4.38 -10.55 4.10
C CYS A 32 -3.77 -11.93 4.36
N ILE A 33 -3.42 -12.19 5.63
CA ILE A 33 -2.83 -13.47 6.05
C ILE A 33 -3.88 -14.48 6.54
N TRP A 34 -5.15 -14.06 6.62
CA TRP A 34 -6.21 -14.90 7.15
C TRP A 34 -6.67 -15.94 6.10
N PRO A 35 -6.81 -17.23 6.47
CA PRO A 35 -7.30 -18.25 5.56
C PRO A 35 -8.66 -17.91 4.96
N GLY A 36 -8.81 -18.06 3.64
CA GLY A 36 -10.04 -17.73 2.93
C GLY A 36 -10.26 -16.22 2.67
N CYS A 37 -9.36 -15.34 3.12
CA CYS A 37 -9.43 -13.91 2.84
C CYS A 37 -8.48 -13.49 1.71
N ASN A 38 -9.02 -13.23 0.52
CA ASN A 38 -8.22 -12.80 -0.64
C ASN A 38 -8.08 -11.27 -0.78
N ARG A 39 -8.14 -10.52 0.34
CA ARG A 39 -8.03 -9.05 0.29
C ARG A 39 -6.57 -8.62 0.26
N SER A 40 -6.20 -7.80 -0.72
CA SER A 40 -4.88 -7.19 -0.82
C SER A 40 -4.95 -5.67 -0.83
N PHE A 41 -3.88 -5.04 -0.35
CA PHE A 41 -3.80 -3.60 -0.15
C PHE A 41 -2.51 -3.04 -0.74
N SER A 42 -2.58 -1.80 -1.20
CA SER A 42 -1.41 -1.06 -1.68
C SER A 42 -0.58 -0.46 -0.53
N VAL A 43 -1.16 -0.34 0.68
CA VAL A 43 -0.53 0.33 1.84
C VAL A 43 -0.50 -0.62 3.05
N PRO A 44 0.65 -0.75 3.76
CA PRO A 44 0.78 -1.70 4.86
C PRO A 44 -0.11 -1.35 6.07
N SER A 45 -0.33 -0.07 6.36
CA SER A 45 -1.23 0.36 7.44
C SER A 45 -2.68 -0.05 7.19
N ASN A 46 -3.13 -0.05 5.94
CA ASN A 46 -4.46 -0.50 5.57
C ASN A 46 -4.62 -2.01 5.74
N ALA A 47 -3.63 -2.80 5.30
CA ALA A 47 -3.62 -4.25 5.52
C ALA A 47 -3.67 -4.61 7.01
N ARG A 48 -2.83 -3.96 7.82
CA ARG A 48 -2.78 -4.17 9.28
C ARG A 48 -4.10 -3.84 9.96
N ARG A 49 -4.74 -2.73 9.56
CA ARG A 49 -6.08 -2.36 10.05
C ARG A 49 -7.14 -3.38 9.65
N HIS A 50 -7.07 -3.91 8.42
CA HIS A 50 -7.99 -4.95 7.96
C HIS A 50 -7.81 -6.26 8.74
N GLN A 51 -6.57 -6.69 8.98
CA GLN A 51 -6.27 -7.91 9.72
C GLN A 51 -6.89 -7.91 11.13
N ARG A 52 -6.92 -6.75 11.81
CA ARG A 52 -7.58 -6.62 13.11
C ARG A 52 -9.07 -6.97 13.09
N ARG A 53 -9.75 -6.86 11.94
CA ARG A 53 -11.17 -7.22 11.80
C ARG A 53 -11.42 -8.72 11.83
N HIS A 54 -10.39 -9.55 11.65
CA HIS A 54 -10.48 -11.01 11.74
C HIS A 54 -10.07 -11.54 13.12
N MET A 55 -9.58 -10.67 14.00
CA MET A 55 -9.16 -11.00 15.37
C MET A 55 -10.27 -10.77 16.41
N THR A 56 -11.38 -10.18 15.95
CA THR A 56 -12.67 -10.05 16.65
C THR A 56 -13.65 -11.03 16.02
#